data_AF-A0A8T6LJN4-F1
#
_entry.id   AF-A0A8T6LJN4-F1
#
_cell.length_a   1.000
_cell.length_b   1.000
_cell.length_c   1.000
_cell.angle_alpha   90.00
_cell.angle_beta   90.00
_cell.angle_gamma   90.00
#
_symmetry.space_group_name_H-M   'P 1'
#
loop_
_entity.id
_entity.type
_entity.pdbx_description
1 polymer ?
#
loop_
_entity_poly.entity_id
_entity_poly.type
_entity_poly.pdbx_seq_one_letter_code
_entity_poly.pdbx_strand_id
1 'polypeptide(L)' 'MASIIIRNLEEGVKTRLRVRAAENGRSMEEEARVILRKAGGRRPAPAKGLGTALQE' A
#
# COMPACT_ATOMS: atom_id res chain seq x y z
N MET A 1 -13.19 -1.87 14.86
CA MET A 1 -13.25 -1.25 13.52
C MET A 1 -12.34 -0.04 13.53
N ALA A 2 -11.36 0.02 12.64
CA ALA A 2 -10.57 1.23 12.44
C ALA A 2 -11.08 1.89 11.15
N SER A 3 -11.49 3.16 11.23
CA SER A 3 -11.87 3.97 10.08
C SER A 3 -10.77 4.98 9.82
N ILE A 4 -10.42 5.17 8.54
CA ILE A 4 -9.43 6.16 8.10
C ILE A 4 -10.12 7.05 7.08
N ILE A 5 -10.08 8.36 7.29
CA ILE A 5 -10.58 9.34 6.32
C ILE A 5 -9.39 9.94 5.59
N ILE A 6 -9.34 9.72 4.28
CA ILE A 6 -8.32 10.30 3.41
C ILE A 6 -8.88 11.60 2.82
N ARG A 7 -8.28 12.74 3.19
CA ARG A 7 -8.64 14.07 2.67
C ARG A 7 -7.69 14.44 1.54
N ASN A 8 -8.17 15.26 0.59
CA ASN A 8 -7.41 15.75 -0.55
C ASN A 8 -6.76 14.64 -1.40
N LEU A 9 -7.49 13.54 -1.62
CA LEU A 9 -7.04 12.46 -2.50
C LEU A 9 -7.04 12.96 -3.95
N GLU A 10 -5.90 12.83 -4.64
CA GLU A 10 -5.78 13.18 -6.04
C GLU A 10 -6.82 12.43 -6.89
N GLU A 11 -7.51 13.15 -7.78
CA GLU A 11 -8.60 12.58 -8.59
C GLU A 11 -8.14 11.44 -9.51
N GLY A 12 -6.89 11.52 -9.98
CA GLY A 12 -6.25 10.44 -10.74
C GLY A 12 -6.13 9.15 -9.93
N VAL A 13 -5.76 9.26 -8.65
CA VAL A 13 -5.68 8.12 -7.73
C VAL A 13 -7.06 7.55 -7.45
N LYS A 14 -8.06 8.40 -7.22
CA LYS A 14 -9.46 7.98 -7.01
C LYS A 14 -9.99 7.18 -8.21
N THR A 15 -9.73 7.67 -9.42
CA THR A 15 -10.16 7.02 -10.67
C THR A 15 -9.48 5.68 -10.87
N ARG A 16 -8.15 5.61 -10.70
CA ARG A 16 -7.40 4.36 -10.78
C ARG A 16 -7.86 3.34 -9.74
N LEU A 17 -8.16 3.78 -8.52
CA LEU A 17 -8.67 2.90 -7.46
C LEU A 17 -10.03 2.31 -7.83
N ARG A 18 -10.92 3.10 -8.41
CA ARG A 18 -12.23 2.63 -8.90
C ARG A 18 -12.10 1.61 -10.04
N VAL A 19 -11.24 1.88 -11.02
CA VAL A 19 -10.99 0.96 -12.14
C VAL A 19 -10.44 -0.36 -11.62
N ARG A 20 -9.40 -0.32 -10.77
CA ARG A 20 -8.84 -1.54 -10.15
C ARG A 20 -9.85 -2.32 -9.33
N ALA A 21 -10.71 -1.63 -8.59
CA ALA A 21 -11.74 -2.31 -7.81
C ALA A 21 -12.71 -3.08 -8.72
N ALA A 22 -13.12 -2.47 -9.84
CA ALA A 22 -13.96 -3.11 -10.85
C ALA A 22 -13.25 -4.30 -11.52
N GLU A 23 -11.98 -4.15 -11.89
CA GLU A 23 -11.16 -5.23 -12.48
C GLU A 23 -11.01 -6.43 -11.54
N ASN A 24 -10.87 -6.19 -10.24
CA ASN A 24 -10.73 -7.24 -9.24
C ASN A 24 -12.07 -7.78 -8.71
N GLY A 25 -13.21 -7.26 -9.17
CA GLY A 25 -14.54 -7.66 -8.72
C GLY A 25 -14.83 -7.33 -7.25
N ARG A 26 -14.27 -6.23 -6.74
CA ARG A 26 -14.38 -5.82 -5.33
C ARG A 26 -14.91 -4.40 -5.18
N SER A 27 -15.39 -4.06 -3.98
CA SER A 27 -15.70 -2.67 -3.63
C SER A 27 -14.41 -1.83 -3.59
N MET A 28 -14.55 -0.54 -3.87
CA MET A 28 -13.46 0.44 -3.77
C MET A 28 -12.82 0.46 -2.37
N GLU A 29 -13.62 0.28 -1.31
CA GLU A 29 -13.10 0.19 0.06
C GLU A 29 -12.22 -1.05 0.24
N GLU A 30 -12.66 -2.20 -0.26
CA GLU A 30 -11.91 -3.45 -0.11
C GLU A 30 -10.62 -3.43 -0.93
N GLU A 31 -10.65 -2.83 -2.12
CA GLU A 31 -9.45 -2.59 -2.93
C GLU A 31 -8.47 -1.67 -2.21
N ALA A 32 -8.95 -0.56 -1.62
CA ALA A 32 -8.12 0.33 -0.81
C ALA A 32 -7.49 -0.42 0.37
N ARG A 33 -8.26 -1.28 1.05
CA ARG A 33 -7.78 -2.11 2.16
C ARG A 33 -6.72 -3.11 1.70
N VAL A 34 -6.89 -3.76 0.56
CA VAL A 34 -5.87 -4.64 -0.03
C VAL A 34 -4.58 -3.88 -0.32
N ILE A 35 -4.68 -2.70 -0.94
CA ILE A 35 -3.52 -1.86 -1.25
C ILE A 35 -2.80 -1.42 0.03
N LEU A 36 -3.53 -0.92 1.02
CA LEU A 36 -2.96 -0.49 2.30
C LEU A 36 -2.31 -1.66 3.07
N ARG A 37 -2.89 -2.86 3.03
CA ARG A 37 -2.27 -4.07 3.61
C ARG A 37 -0.95 -4.42 2.90
N LYS A 38 -0.94 -4.38 1.57
CA LYS A 38 0.27 -4.65 0.77
C LYS A 38 1.35 -3.58 1.02
N ALA A 39 0.96 -2.31 1.11
CA ALA A 39 1.88 -1.21 1.35
C ALA A 39 2.42 -1.20 2.80
N GLY A 40 1.55 -1.41 3.79
CA GLY A 40 1.90 -1.39 5.21
C GLY A 40 2.67 -2.63 5.69
N GLY A 41 2.55 -3.77 4.99
CA GLY A 41 3.33 -4.98 5.28
C GLY A 41 4.80 -4.88 4.88
N ARG A 42 5.16 -3.89 4.05
CA ARG A 42 6.54 -3.67 3.63
C ARG A 42 7.21 -2.68 4.57
N ARG A 43 7.59 -3.15 5.76
CA ARG A 43 8.73 -2.51 6.44
C ARG A 43 9.93 -2.80 5.53
N PRO A 44 10.59 -1.81 4.91
CA PRO A 44 11.90 -2.09 4.34
C PRO A 44 12.71 -2.67 5.50
N ALA A 45 13.07 -3.95 5.40
CA ALA A 45 14.09 -4.49 6.28
C ALA A 45 15.25 -3.49 6.17
N PRO A 46 15.82 -2.99 7.29
CA PRO A 46 17.03 -2.20 7.19
C PRO A 46 17.97 -3.03 6.33
N ALA A 47 18.36 -2.49 5.16
CA ALA A 47 19.31 -3.15 4.30
C ALA A 47 20.48 -3.48 5.21
N LYS A 48 20.70 -4.78 5.48
CA LYS A 48 21.75 -5.24 6.39
C LYS A 48 23.01 -4.58 5.85
N GLY A 49 23.52 -3.60 6.60
CA GLY A 49 24.51 -2.68 6.09
C GLY A 49 25.69 -3.46 5.55
N LEU A 50 26.25 -2.97 4.45
CA LEU A 50 27.44 -3.54 3.79
C LEU A 50 28.64 -3.72 4.77
N GLY A 51 28.57 -3.14 5.98
CA GLY A 51 29.55 -3.30 7.05
C GLY A 51 29.58 -4.67 7.75
N THR A 52 28.61 -5.58 7.54
CA THR A 52 28.70 -6.94 8.11
C THR A 52 29.48 -7.92 7.23
N ALA A 53 29.84 -7.54 6.00
CA ALA A 53 30.57 -8.42 5.07
C ALA A 53 32.11 -8.26 5.15
N LEU A 54 32.61 -7.37 6.01
CA LEU A 54 34.05 -7.06 6.17
C LEU A 54 34.59 -7.44 7.56
N GLN A 55 33.84 -8.26 8.31
CA GLN A 55 34.27 -8.80 9.61
C GLN A 55 34.52 -10.30 9.51
N GLU A 56 35.31 -10.73 8.53
CA GLU A 56 35.96 -12.05 8.46
C GLU A 56 37.40 -11.83 7.99
#